data_AF-A0A9W8LX65-F1
#
_entry.id   AF-A0A9W8LX65-F1
#
_cell.length_a   1.000
_cell.length_b   1.000
_cell.length_c   1.000
_cell.angle_alpha   90.00
_cell.angle_beta   90.00
_cell.angle_gamma   90.00
#
_symmetry.space_group_name_H-M   'P 1'
#
loop_
_entity.id
_entity.type
_entity.pdbx_description
1 polymer ?
#
loop_
_entity_poly.entity_id
_entity_poly.type
_entity_poly.pdbx_seq_one_letter_code
_entity_poly.pdbx_strand_id
1 'polypeptide(L)'
;MPFGQVVIGPPGSGKTTYCHGMNQFLNALGRKTIIVNLDPANENMPYTSAVNIEDLITLQDAMEAYELGPNGGMVYCIEYLEKNIDWLIEQLQPYADDYYFIFDCPGQVELYTHNDSIRTIVRRLEKINYRLACVHLVDASYCTEAAKFVSVLLLSLTTMTKLEMPHVNVLSKIDLLAQLGELDFSLEYYTAVMDLDYLLFHLNEREPSARFGELNKVICELIEDFSLVGFSTLSVADKHSMATLLKEIDKANGYIFGALTAGNEEILLAADSTDMLNEARDAQERYGILNDDRTKEPSGSESRLSSMIDKLKIVENDVV
;
A
#
# COMPACT_ATOMS: atom_id res chain seq x y z
N MET A 1 -13.03 -21.10 -2.50
CA MET A 1 -11.84 -20.52 -1.82
C MET A 1 -11.93 -19.03 -2.00
N PRO A 2 -12.21 -18.26 -0.94
CA PRO A 2 -12.43 -16.83 -1.04
C PRO A 2 -11.13 -16.08 -1.34
N PHE A 3 -11.19 -15.10 -2.23
CA PHE A 3 -10.09 -14.18 -2.50
C PHE A 3 -10.51 -12.76 -2.12
N GLY A 4 -9.56 -11.93 -1.72
CA GLY A 4 -9.87 -10.57 -1.36
C GLY A 4 -8.67 -9.64 -1.18
N GLN A 5 -9.00 -8.40 -0.86
CA GLN A 5 -8.06 -7.34 -0.54
C GLN A 5 -8.40 -6.72 0.82
N VAL A 6 -7.37 -6.51 1.64
CA VAL A 6 -7.46 -5.78 2.92
C VAL A 6 -6.92 -4.38 2.67
N VAL A 7 -7.81 -3.39 2.62
CA VAL A 7 -7.47 -2.02 2.23
C VAL A 7 -7.14 -1.21 3.48
N ILE A 8 -5.89 -0.77 3.57
CA ILE A 8 -5.37 -0.03 4.72
C ILE A 8 -4.65 1.24 4.28
N GLY A 9 -4.28 2.06 5.26
CA GLY A 9 -3.49 3.26 5.06
C GLY A 9 -3.97 4.44 5.89
N PRO A 10 -3.18 5.52 5.96
CA PRO A 10 -3.47 6.68 6.80
C PRO A 10 -4.83 7.34 6.52
N PRO A 11 -5.33 8.18 7.43
CA PRO A 11 -6.53 8.98 7.16
C PRO A 11 -6.30 9.86 5.94
N GLY A 12 -7.30 9.95 5.06
CA GLY A 12 -7.21 10.75 3.85
C GLY A 12 -6.50 10.08 2.67
N SER A 13 -5.89 8.90 2.79
CA SER A 13 -5.24 8.21 1.66
C SER A 13 -6.21 7.71 0.56
N GLY A 14 -7.52 7.78 0.79
CA GLY A 14 -8.54 7.44 -0.21
C GLY A 14 -9.06 6.00 -0.17
N LYS A 15 -8.91 5.29 0.95
CA LYS A 15 -9.39 3.89 1.15
C LYS A 15 -10.84 3.67 0.72
N THR A 16 -11.79 4.37 1.32
CA THR A 16 -13.22 4.23 0.99
C THR A 16 -13.52 4.57 -0.47
N THR A 17 -12.86 5.59 -1.04
CA THR A 17 -12.98 5.92 -2.48
C THR A 17 -12.46 4.80 -3.36
N TYR A 18 -11.32 4.21 -3.01
CA TYR A 18 -10.75 3.05 -3.70
C TYR A 18 -11.67 1.83 -3.58
N CYS A 19 -12.18 1.52 -2.38
CA CYS A 19 -13.11 0.41 -2.15
C CYS A 19 -14.36 0.55 -3.03
N HIS A 20 -14.92 1.76 -3.13
CA HIS A 20 -16.03 2.07 -4.02
C HIS A 20 -15.69 1.83 -5.49
N GLY A 21 -14.61 2.46 -5.97
CA GLY A 21 -14.18 2.39 -7.37
C GLY A 21 -13.79 0.98 -7.79
N MET A 22 -13.06 0.25 -6.94
CA MET A 22 -12.65 -1.12 -7.20
C MET A 22 -13.85 -2.08 -7.22
N ASN A 23 -14.81 -1.90 -6.32
CA ASN A 23 -16.05 -2.68 -6.36
C ASN A 23 -16.83 -2.45 -7.67
N GLN A 24 -16.97 -1.20 -8.11
CA GLN A 24 -17.60 -0.89 -9.40
C GLN A 24 -16.82 -1.50 -10.58
N PHE A 25 -15.50 -1.36 -10.56
CA PHE A 25 -14.61 -1.86 -11.59
C PHE A 25 -14.69 -3.38 -11.74
N LEU A 26 -14.59 -4.13 -10.63
CA LEU A 26 -14.68 -5.59 -10.64
C LEU A 26 -16.05 -6.10 -11.09
N ASN A 27 -17.14 -5.48 -10.62
CA ASN A 27 -18.49 -5.85 -11.06
C ASN A 27 -18.69 -5.57 -12.56
N ALA A 28 -18.11 -4.49 -13.10
CA ALA A 28 -18.13 -4.22 -14.54
C ALA A 28 -17.34 -5.26 -15.37
N LEU A 29 -16.31 -5.89 -14.77
CA LEU A 29 -15.59 -7.03 -15.34
C LEU A 29 -16.32 -8.38 -15.16
N GLY A 30 -17.51 -8.38 -14.54
CA GLY A 30 -18.28 -9.59 -14.26
C GLY A 30 -17.82 -10.36 -13.01
N ARG A 31 -16.89 -9.80 -12.22
CA ARG A 31 -16.44 -10.38 -10.95
C ARG A 31 -17.33 -9.90 -9.80
N LYS A 32 -18.21 -10.78 -9.34
CA LYS A 32 -19.07 -10.51 -8.18
C LYS A 32 -18.20 -10.13 -6.98
N THR A 33 -18.47 -8.95 -6.41
CA THR A 33 -17.64 -8.38 -5.35
C THR A 33 -18.52 -7.82 -4.25
N ILE A 34 -18.09 -7.99 -3.00
CA ILE A 34 -18.69 -7.34 -1.83
C ILE A 34 -17.68 -6.45 -1.12
N ILE A 35 -18.19 -5.41 -0.45
CA ILE A 35 -17.41 -4.59 0.48
C ILE A 35 -17.80 -4.96 1.90
N VAL A 36 -16.79 -5.21 2.73
CA VAL A 36 -16.86 -5.44 4.17
C VAL A 36 -16.31 -4.19 4.85
N ASN A 37 -17.18 -3.39 5.47
CA ASN A 37 -16.76 -2.20 6.19
C ASN A 37 -16.31 -2.58 7.61
N LEU A 38 -15.03 -2.38 7.90
CA LEU A 38 -14.44 -2.55 9.23
C LEU A 38 -14.11 -1.22 9.89
N ASP A 39 -14.45 -0.07 9.26
CA ASP A 39 -14.28 1.26 9.84
C ASP A 39 -15.58 1.73 10.53
N PRO A 40 -15.65 1.71 11.88
CA PRO A 40 -16.82 2.16 12.64
C PRO A 40 -16.99 3.69 12.69
N ALA A 41 -16.09 4.47 12.08
CA ALA A 41 -16.20 5.94 11.97
C ALA A 41 -16.65 6.39 10.57
N ASN A 42 -17.01 5.47 9.67
CA ASN A 42 -17.31 5.78 8.28
C ASN A 42 -18.79 6.16 8.07
N GLU A 43 -19.17 7.37 8.49
CA GLU A 43 -20.57 7.83 8.48
C GLU A 43 -21.16 8.09 7.08
N ASN A 44 -20.31 8.38 6.07
CA ASN A 44 -20.74 8.82 4.73
C ASN A 44 -20.20 7.90 3.63
N MET A 45 -20.48 6.60 3.72
CA MET A 45 -20.05 5.63 2.70
C MET A 45 -20.76 5.88 1.35
N PRO A 46 -20.02 6.00 0.23
CA PRO A 46 -20.60 6.13 -1.12
C PRO A 46 -21.13 4.80 -1.68
N TYR A 47 -21.12 3.72 -0.88
CA TYR A 47 -21.58 2.39 -1.24
C TYR A 47 -22.40 1.76 -0.12
N THR A 48 -23.11 0.69 -0.46
CA THR A 48 -23.69 -0.24 0.51
C THR A 48 -22.69 -1.35 0.80
N SER A 49 -22.27 -1.48 2.06
CA SER A 49 -21.46 -2.62 2.52
C SER A 49 -22.36 -3.85 2.71
N ALA A 50 -21.82 -5.03 2.38
CA ALA A 50 -22.52 -6.30 2.61
C ALA A 50 -22.43 -6.76 4.07
N VAL A 51 -21.36 -6.33 4.75
CA VAL A 51 -21.11 -6.55 6.17
C VAL A 51 -20.56 -5.24 6.73
N ASN A 52 -21.13 -4.75 7.83
CA ASN A 52 -20.69 -3.53 8.49
C ASN A 52 -20.40 -3.80 9.97
N ILE A 53 -19.21 -3.42 10.45
CA ILE A 53 -18.82 -3.55 11.86
C ILE A 53 -19.80 -2.84 12.81
N GLU A 54 -20.50 -1.79 12.35
CA GLU A 54 -21.50 -1.10 13.17
C GLU A 54 -22.68 -2.00 13.60
N ASP A 55 -22.95 -3.08 12.85
CA ASP A 55 -23.96 -4.08 13.23
C ASP A 55 -23.51 -4.92 14.44
N LEU A 56 -22.21 -4.92 14.75
CA LEU A 56 -21.62 -5.55 15.94
C LEU A 56 -21.36 -4.54 17.06
N ILE A 57 -20.72 -3.41 16.74
CA ILE A 57 -20.33 -2.37 17.69
C ILE A 57 -20.18 -1.02 16.98
N THR A 58 -20.79 0.03 17.54
CA THR A 58 -20.60 1.40 17.06
C THR A 58 -19.49 2.11 17.82
N LEU A 59 -18.83 3.08 17.17
CA LEU A 59 -17.82 3.91 17.84
C LEU A 59 -18.41 4.67 19.03
N GLN A 60 -19.63 5.17 18.91
CA GLN A 60 -20.31 5.93 19.95
C GLN A 60 -20.56 5.06 21.19
N ASP A 61 -21.06 3.83 21.02
CA ASP A 61 -21.29 2.91 22.14
C ASP A 61 -19.99 2.59 22.87
N ALA A 62 -18.89 2.37 22.13
CA ALA A 62 -17.57 2.13 22.70
C ALA A 62 -17.05 3.34 23.51
N MET A 63 -17.22 4.55 22.99
CA MET A 63 -16.80 5.79 23.64
C MET A 63 -17.59 6.05 24.93
N GLU A 64 -18.92 5.87 24.89
CA GLU A 64 -19.79 6.10 26.04
C GLU A 64 -19.60 5.05 27.15
N ALA A 65 -19.53 3.76 26.78
CA ALA A 65 -19.45 2.68 27.75
C ALA A 65 -18.11 2.64 28.53
N TYR A 66 -17.02 3.10 27.90
CA TYR A 66 -15.67 3.00 28.46
C TYR A 66 -15.00 4.36 28.69
N GLU A 67 -15.74 5.46 28.54
CA GLU A 67 -15.24 6.85 28.69
C GLU A 67 -13.98 7.11 27.82
N LEU A 68 -13.98 6.56 26.61
CA LEU A 68 -12.85 6.63 25.68
C LEU A 68 -12.98 7.85 24.75
N GLY A 69 -11.84 8.44 24.39
CA GLY A 69 -11.77 9.37 23.26
C GLY A 69 -11.89 8.64 21.90
N PRO A 70 -12.05 9.36 20.78
CA PRO A 70 -12.30 8.76 19.46
C PRO A 70 -11.27 7.69 19.06
N ASN A 71 -9.97 7.98 19.16
CA ASN A 71 -8.92 7.01 18.80
C ASN A 71 -8.94 5.76 19.71
N GLY A 72 -9.24 5.94 21.01
CA GLY A 72 -9.38 4.82 21.94
C GLY A 72 -10.60 3.96 21.63
N GLY A 73 -11.73 4.61 21.29
CA GLY A 73 -12.94 3.94 20.83
C GLY A 73 -12.72 3.14 19.55
N MET A 74 -11.97 3.67 18.58
CA MET A 74 -11.62 2.97 17.34
C MET A 74 -10.81 1.69 17.61
N VAL A 75 -9.77 1.78 18.45
CA VAL A 75 -8.97 0.63 18.85
C VAL A 75 -9.85 -0.41 19.56
N TYR A 76 -10.70 0.04 20.48
CA TYR A 76 -11.62 -0.83 21.20
C TYR A 76 -12.58 -1.57 20.24
N CYS A 77 -13.15 -0.90 19.25
CA CYS A 77 -14.06 -1.53 18.28
C CYS A 77 -13.39 -2.69 17.53
N ILE A 78 -12.12 -2.51 17.13
CA ILE A 78 -11.37 -3.56 16.43
C ILE A 78 -10.96 -4.69 17.38
N GLU A 79 -10.58 -4.39 18.62
CA GLU A 79 -10.33 -5.40 19.65
C GLU A 79 -11.60 -6.19 20.00
N TYR A 80 -12.76 -5.53 19.99
CA TYR A 80 -14.05 -6.16 20.20
C TYR A 80 -14.41 -7.08 19.02
N LEU A 81 -14.18 -6.64 17.78
CA LEU A 81 -14.32 -7.48 16.59
C LEU A 81 -13.39 -8.69 16.64
N GLU A 82 -12.13 -8.53 17.06
CA GLU A 82 -11.17 -9.63 17.21
C GLU A 82 -11.69 -10.70 18.19
N LYS A 83 -12.23 -10.27 19.34
CA LYS A 83 -12.81 -11.19 20.33
C LYS A 83 -14.09 -11.87 19.83
N ASN A 84 -14.82 -11.22 18.95
CA ASN A 84 -16.07 -11.72 18.35
C ASN A 84 -15.89 -12.11 16.87
N ILE A 85 -14.70 -12.58 16.48
CA ILE A 85 -14.38 -12.91 15.09
C ILE A 85 -15.33 -13.93 14.45
N ASP A 86 -15.95 -14.79 15.26
CA ASP A 86 -16.93 -15.77 14.77
C ASP A 86 -18.16 -15.08 14.16
N TRP A 87 -18.58 -13.92 14.69
CA TRP A 87 -19.61 -13.08 14.07
C TRP A 87 -19.22 -12.66 12.65
N LEU A 88 -17.98 -12.19 12.46
CA LEU A 88 -17.52 -11.78 11.13
C LEU A 88 -17.51 -12.98 10.18
N ILE A 89 -16.99 -14.13 10.63
CA ILE A 89 -16.94 -15.35 9.81
C ILE A 89 -18.36 -15.77 9.38
N GLU A 90 -19.34 -15.71 10.28
CA GLU A 90 -20.74 -16.00 9.97
C GLU A 90 -21.31 -15.02 8.94
N GLN A 91 -21.02 -13.72 9.05
CA GLN A 91 -21.47 -12.71 8.09
C GLN A 91 -20.84 -12.88 6.70
N LEU A 92 -19.61 -13.40 6.62
CA LEU A 92 -18.92 -13.64 5.35
C LEU A 92 -19.34 -14.95 4.66
N GLN A 93 -19.83 -15.93 5.43
CA GLN A 93 -20.15 -17.28 4.95
C GLN A 93 -21.11 -17.32 3.74
N PRO A 94 -22.17 -16.49 3.66
CA PRO A 94 -23.07 -16.46 2.49
C PRO A 94 -22.39 -16.09 1.17
N TYR A 95 -21.20 -15.47 1.21
CA TYR A 95 -20.50 -14.94 0.05
C TYR A 95 -19.24 -15.74 -0.32
N ALA A 96 -18.79 -16.65 0.55
CA ALA A 96 -17.47 -17.28 0.50
C ALA A 96 -17.17 -18.06 -0.80
N ASP A 97 -18.20 -18.56 -1.49
CA ASP A 97 -18.03 -19.42 -2.67
C ASP A 97 -17.92 -18.63 -3.98
N ASP A 98 -18.63 -17.51 -4.10
CA ASP A 98 -18.88 -16.84 -5.39
C ASP A 98 -18.36 -15.39 -5.47
N TYR A 99 -17.96 -14.80 -4.35
CA TYR A 99 -17.63 -13.37 -4.28
C TYR A 99 -16.16 -13.11 -4.00
N TYR A 100 -15.69 -11.99 -4.56
CA TYR A 100 -14.45 -11.35 -4.15
C TYR A 100 -14.70 -10.38 -2.99
N PHE A 101 -13.77 -10.31 -2.04
CA PHE A 101 -13.93 -9.55 -0.81
C PHE A 101 -13.04 -8.30 -0.81
N ILE A 102 -13.63 -7.14 -0.53
CA ILE A 102 -12.90 -5.90 -0.26
C ILE A 102 -13.15 -5.50 1.18
N PHE A 103 -12.13 -5.54 2.04
CA PHE A 103 -12.23 -5.08 3.41
C PHE A 103 -11.79 -3.60 3.47
N ASP A 104 -12.72 -2.69 3.74
CA ASP A 104 -12.41 -1.27 4.02
C ASP A 104 -12.07 -1.14 5.50
N CYS A 105 -10.78 -0.94 5.82
CA CYS A 105 -10.31 -0.90 7.20
C CYS A 105 -10.13 0.55 7.71
N PRO A 106 -10.14 0.75 9.04
CA PRO A 106 -10.05 2.08 9.62
C PRO A 106 -8.81 2.88 9.21
N GLY A 107 -8.88 4.21 9.25
CA GLY A 107 -7.75 5.06 8.88
C GLY A 107 -6.62 5.19 9.90
N GLN A 108 -6.84 4.79 11.15
CA GLN A 108 -5.91 5.03 12.26
C GLN A 108 -4.67 4.14 12.12
N VAL A 109 -3.51 4.77 11.99
CA VAL A 109 -2.23 4.09 11.72
C VAL A 109 -1.78 3.19 12.89
N GLU A 110 -2.24 3.49 14.10
CA GLU A 110 -1.95 2.74 15.32
C GLU A 110 -2.44 1.29 15.25
N LEU A 111 -3.52 1.04 14.50
CA LEU A 111 -4.10 -0.28 14.26
C LEU A 111 -3.20 -1.19 13.42
N TYR A 112 -2.31 -0.61 12.63
CA TYR A 112 -1.43 -1.34 11.70
C TYR A 112 0.04 -1.31 12.12
N THR A 113 0.38 -0.56 13.15
CA THR A 113 1.78 -0.38 13.60
C THR A 113 2.01 -1.02 14.97
N HIS A 114 1.13 -0.81 15.94
CA HIS A 114 1.35 -1.23 17.33
C HIS A 114 0.35 -2.27 17.79
N ASN A 115 -0.94 -2.10 17.47
CA ASN A 115 -2.00 -3.03 17.82
C ASN A 115 -1.92 -4.31 16.95
N ASP A 116 -2.32 -5.45 17.52
CA ASP A 116 -2.23 -6.77 16.89
C ASP A 116 -3.56 -7.27 16.31
N SER A 117 -4.67 -6.58 16.56
CA SER A 117 -6.02 -7.07 16.32
C SER A 117 -6.31 -7.29 14.83
N ILE A 118 -5.94 -6.35 13.95
CA ILE A 118 -6.10 -6.54 12.50
C ILE A 118 -5.30 -7.76 12.02
N ARG A 119 -4.05 -7.91 12.47
CA ARG A 119 -3.23 -9.08 12.13
C ARG A 119 -3.88 -10.38 12.61
N THR A 120 -4.40 -10.41 13.84
CA THR A 120 -5.08 -11.60 14.36
C THR A 120 -6.34 -11.93 13.54
N ILE A 121 -7.15 -10.92 13.22
CA ILE A 121 -8.36 -11.06 12.40
C ILE A 121 -8.02 -11.66 11.04
N VAL A 122 -7.04 -11.10 10.32
CA VAL A 122 -6.65 -11.63 9.01
C VAL A 122 -6.11 -13.06 9.13
N ARG A 123 -5.21 -13.34 10.09
CA ARG A 123 -4.71 -14.71 10.28
C ARG A 123 -5.82 -15.72 10.59
N ARG A 124 -6.90 -15.30 11.25
CA ARG A 124 -8.08 -16.15 11.48
C ARG A 124 -8.82 -16.44 10.17
N LEU A 125 -8.97 -15.44 9.28
CA LEU A 125 -9.55 -15.62 7.95
C LEU A 125 -8.68 -16.52 7.04
N GLU A 126 -7.36 -16.34 7.07
CA GLU A 126 -6.42 -17.19 6.32
C GLU A 126 -6.48 -18.66 6.76
N LYS A 127 -6.63 -18.92 8.07
CA LYS A 127 -6.82 -20.28 8.61
C LYS A 127 -8.08 -20.97 8.10
N ILE A 128 -9.10 -20.22 7.73
CA ILE A 128 -10.31 -20.73 7.06
C ILE A 128 -10.23 -20.59 5.54
N ASN A 129 -9.00 -20.52 5.00
CA ASN A 129 -8.68 -20.60 3.58
C ASN A 129 -9.06 -19.38 2.74
N TYR A 130 -9.19 -18.19 3.36
CA TYR A 130 -9.21 -16.93 2.62
C TYR A 130 -7.81 -16.62 2.09
N ARG A 131 -7.74 -16.14 0.84
CA ARG A 131 -6.52 -15.69 0.17
C ARG A 131 -6.56 -14.18 0.03
N LEU A 132 -5.84 -13.48 0.90
CA LEU A 132 -5.91 -12.03 1.02
C LEU A 132 -4.56 -11.39 0.67
N ALA A 133 -4.62 -10.22 0.03
CA ALA A 133 -3.48 -9.32 -0.11
C ALA A 133 -3.81 -7.97 0.55
N CYS A 134 -2.81 -7.36 1.18
CA CYS A 134 -2.91 -6.00 1.66
C CYS A 134 -2.79 -5.01 0.51
N VAL A 135 -3.67 -4.03 0.48
CA VAL A 135 -3.56 -2.86 -0.40
C VAL A 135 -3.33 -1.66 0.51
N HIS A 136 -2.08 -1.22 0.60
CA HIS A 136 -1.69 -0.12 1.46
C HIS A 136 -1.63 1.18 0.67
N LEU A 137 -2.67 2.00 0.84
CA LEU A 137 -2.80 3.27 0.16
C LEU A 137 -2.07 4.37 0.92
N VAL A 138 -1.22 5.08 0.20
CA VAL A 138 -0.54 6.29 0.65
C VAL A 138 -0.83 7.42 -0.32
N ASP A 139 -1.14 8.61 0.20
CA ASP A 139 -1.42 9.77 -0.64
C ASP A 139 -0.15 10.24 -1.38
N ALA A 140 -0.23 10.37 -2.71
CA ALA A 140 0.92 10.76 -3.52
C ALA A 140 1.44 12.18 -3.18
N SER A 141 0.64 13.05 -2.55
CA SER A 141 1.12 14.35 -2.07
C SER A 141 2.29 14.27 -1.09
N TYR A 142 2.55 13.13 -0.46
CA TYR A 142 3.74 12.95 0.37
C TYR A 142 5.05 12.87 -0.45
N CYS A 143 4.97 12.63 -1.76
CA CYS A 143 6.13 12.67 -2.66
C CYS A 143 6.64 14.10 -2.90
N THR A 144 5.87 15.15 -2.60
CA THR A 144 6.31 16.54 -2.85
C THR A 144 7.44 17.00 -1.94
N GLU A 145 7.76 16.25 -0.88
CA GLU A 145 8.87 16.57 0.02
C GLU A 145 9.58 15.30 0.47
N ALA A 146 10.90 15.25 0.28
CA ALA A 146 11.76 14.13 0.67
C ALA A 146 11.50 13.60 2.10
N ALA A 147 11.39 14.48 3.11
CA ALA A 147 11.18 14.07 4.50
C ALA A 147 9.80 13.41 4.75
N LYS A 148 8.77 13.85 4.02
CA LYS A 148 7.45 13.22 4.05
C LYS A 148 7.51 11.84 3.40
N PHE A 149 8.22 11.73 2.28
CA PHE A 149 8.42 10.45 1.61
C PHE A 149 9.16 9.43 2.47
N VAL A 150 10.24 9.81 3.18
CA VAL A 150 10.91 8.92 4.15
C VAL A 150 9.95 8.43 5.23
N SER A 151 9.11 9.31 5.77
CA SER A 151 8.10 8.93 6.77
C SER A 151 7.13 7.88 6.22
N VAL A 152 6.73 8.02 4.95
CA VAL A 152 5.89 7.05 4.24
C VAL A 152 6.58 5.70 4.06
N LEU A 153 7.87 5.69 3.70
CA LEU A 153 8.65 4.46 3.53
C LEU A 153 8.75 3.70 4.85
N LEU A 154 9.08 4.39 5.94
CA LEU A 154 9.18 3.81 7.28
C LEU A 154 7.83 3.28 7.78
N LEU A 155 6.74 4.02 7.55
CA LEU A 155 5.40 3.57 7.89
C LEU A 155 5.05 2.30 7.11
N SER A 156 5.27 2.29 5.80
CA SER A 156 4.99 1.14 4.94
C SER A 156 5.77 -0.10 5.38
N LEU A 157 7.08 0.05 5.64
CA LEU A 157 7.94 -1.04 6.12
C LEU A 157 7.47 -1.58 7.49
N THR A 158 7.09 -0.68 8.40
CA THR A 158 6.56 -1.06 9.72
C THR A 158 5.26 -1.85 9.57
N THR A 159 4.34 -1.37 8.75
CA THR A 159 3.06 -2.02 8.50
C THR A 159 3.21 -3.39 7.82
N MET A 160 4.10 -3.51 6.83
CA MET A 160 4.42 -4.79 6.19
C MET A 160 4.96 -5.81 7.20
N THR A 161 5.90 -5.39 8.03
CA THR A 161 6.48 -6.23 9.08
C THR A 161 5.44 -6.64 10.12
N LYS A 162 4.50 -5.75 10.44
CA LYS A 162 3.48 -6.00 11.45
C LYS A 162 2.39 -6.95 10.94
N LEU A 163 1.89 -6.75 9.73
CA LEU A 163 0.76 -7.55 9.21
C LEU A 163 1.17 -8.91 8.66
N GLU A 164 2.42 -9.06 8.22
CA GLU A 164 2.99 -10.34 7.74
C GLU A 164 2.14 -11.01 6.62
N MET A 165 1.64 -10.21 5.69
CA MET A 165 0.81 -10.65 4.57
C MET A 165 1.37 -10.14 3.24
N PRO A 166 1.02 -10.76 2.09
CA PRO A 166 1.37 -10.21 0.77
C PRO A 166 0.89 -8.76 0.67
N HIS A 167 1.78 -7.83 0.35
CA HIS A 167 1.53 -6.40 0.44
C HIS A 167 1.73 -5.74 -0.92
N VAL A 168 0.77 -4.92 -1.33
CA VAL A 168 0.88 -4.02 -2.48
C VAL A 168 0.80 -2.60 -1.93
N ASN A 169 1.93 -1.88 -1.91
CA ASN A 169 1.90 -0.47 -1.54
C ASN A 169 1.49 0.35 -2.76
N VAL A 170 0.69 1.39 -2.54
CA VAL A 170 0.06 2.14 -3.63
C VAL A 170 0.15 3.63 -3.34
N LEU A 171 0.69 4.40 -4.29
CA LEU A 171 0.57 5.85 -4.31
C LEU A 171 -0.77 6.22 -4.93
N SER A 172 -1.70 6.72 -4.12
CA SER A 172 -3.05 7.12 -4.54
C SER A 172 -3.10 8.59 -4.94
N LYS A 173 -4.11 8.95 -5.75
CA LYS A 173 -4.38 10.32 -6.21
C LYS A 173 -3.24 10.91 -7.04
N ILE A 174 -2.56 10.08 -7.81
CA ILE A 174 -1.47 10.52 -8.70
C ILE A 174 -1.94 11.59 -9.70
N ASP A 175 -3.22 11.59 -10.07
CA ASP A 175 -3.84 12.59 -10.94
C ASP A 175 -3.84 14.01 -10.35
N LEU A 176 -3.68 14.15 -9.03
CA LEU A 176 -3.62 15.45 -8.37
C LEU A 176 -2.19 16.01 -8.27
N LEU A 177 -1.16 15.19 -8.50
CA LEU A 177 0.24 15.61 -8.35
C LEU A 177 0.61 16.80 -9.21
N ALA A 178 0.15 16.84 -10.47
CA ALA A 178 0.41 17.96 -11.38
C ALA A 178 -0.12 19.30 -10.87
N GLN A 179 -1.11 19.29 -9.97
CA GLN A 179 -1.68 20.49 -9.34
C GLN A 179 -0.92 20.93 -8.09
N LEU A 180 -0.11 20.04 -7.51
CA LEU A 180 0.62 20.27 -6.25
C LEU A 180 2.01 20.87 -6.46
N GLY A 181 2.52 20.86 -7.70
CA GLY A 181 3.79 21.45 -8.09
C GLY A 181 4.71 20.44 -8.79
N GLU A 182 5.96 20.87 -8.99
CA GLU A 182 7.01 19.98 -9.50
C GLU A 182 7.47 19.04 -8.38
N LEU A 183 7.67 17.78 -8.72
CA LEU A 183 8.26 16.80 -7.82
C LEU A 183 9.78 17.00 -7.75
N ASP A 184 10.35 16.68 -6.58
CA ASP A 184 11.81 16.63 -6.41
C ASP A 184 12.42 15.49 -7.27
N PHE A 185 11.67 14.39 -7.50
CA PHE A 185 12.10 13.23 -8.30
C PHE A 185 11.06 12.79 -9.33
N SER A 186 11.45 11.94 -10.28
CA SER A 186 10.48 11.27 -11.16
C SER A 186 9.58 10.32 -10.37
N LEU A 187 8.39 10.04 -10.88
CA LEU A 187 7.48 9.07 -10.28
C LEU A 187 8.12 7.67 -10.23
N GLU A 188 8.92 7.33 -11.25
CA GLU A 188 9.71 6.10 -11.31
C GLU A 188 10.59 5.92 -10.07
N TYR A 189 11.26 7.00 -9.65
CA TYR A 189 12.08 7.01 -8.44
C TYR A 189 11.26 6.68 -7.18
N TYR A 190 10.12 7.37 -6.99
CA TYR A 190 9.25 7.14 -5.83
C TYR A 190 8.60 5.76 -5.85
N THR A 191 8.35 5.17 -7.02
CA THR A 191 7.74 3.84 -7.14
C THR A 191 8.73 2.70 -6.96
N ALA A 192 9.96 2.88 -7.46
CA ALA A 192 10.97 1.83 -7.41
C ALA A 192 11.79 1.86 -6.12
N VAL A 193 11.91 3.03 -5.47
CA VAL A 193 12.65 3.23 -4.22
C VAL A 193 14.08 2.66 -4.34
N MET A 194 14.71 2.90 -5.49
CA MET A 194 16.08 2.48 -5.78
C MET A 194 17.02 3.70 -5.69
N ASP A 195 18.18 3.52 -5.07
CA ASP A 195 19.23 4.54 -4.95
C ASP A 195 18.78 5.79 -4.17
N LEU A 196 18.55 5.60 -2.87
CA LEU A 196 18.19 6.62 -1.89
C LEU A 196 19.34 7.60 -1.59
N ASP A 197 20.52 7.45 -2.19
CA ASP A 197 21.59 8.45 -2.08
C ASP A 197 21.14 9.81 -2.63
N TYR A 198 20.31 9.83 -3.66
CA TYR A 198 19.77 11.07 -4.21
C TYR A 198 18.74 11.70 -3.26
N LEU A 199 17.86 10.89 -2.65
CA LEU A 199 16.98 11.33 -1.57
C LEU A 199 17.78 11.88 -0.37
N LEU A 200 18.87 11.21 0.01
CA LEU A 200 19.75 11.63 1.11
C LEU A 200 20.36 13.01 0.87
N PHE A 201 20.75 13.32 -0.37
CA PHE A 201 21.23 14.64 -0.74
C PHE A 201 20.17 15.71 -0.46
N HIS A 202 18.95 15.55 -1.01
CA HIS A 202 17.86 16.50 -0.84
C HIS A 202 17.36 16.60 0.62
N LEU A 203 17.39 15.50 1.39
CA LEU A 203 17.10 15.52 2.82
C LEU A 203 18.09 16.40 3.58
N ASN A 204 19.38 16.34 3.22
CA ASN A 204 20.44 17.04 3.93
C ASN A 204 20.64 18.49 3.46
N GLU A 205 20.05 18.91 2.33
CA GLU A 205 20.08 20.30 1.87
C GLU A 205 19.14 21.22 2.68
N ARG A 206 18.11 20.67 3.34
CA ARG A 206 17.12 21.45 4.10
C ARG A 206 17.44 21.41 5.61
N GLU A 207 17.60 22.58 6.24
CA GLU A 207 17.62 22.68 7.70
C GLU A 207 16.20 22.47 8.27
N PRO A 208 16.01 21.73 9.38
CA PRO A 208 17.01 21.22 10.31
C PRO A 208 17.50 19.79 10.00
N SER A 209 17.10 19.20 8.86
CA SER A 209 17.41 17.80 8.52
C SER A 209 18.90 17.56 8.28
N ALA A 210 19.63 18.58 7.82
CA ALA A 210 21.09 18.54 7.62
C ALA A 210 21.87 18.08 8.86
N ARG A 211 21.45 18.48 10.08
CA ARG A 211 22.12 18.09 11.33
C ARG A 211 21.99 16.60 11.65
N PHE A 212 21.09 15.90 10.97
CA PHE A 212 20.79 14.48 11.14
C PHE A 212 21.35 13.62 10.00
N GLY A 213 22.35 14.10 9.25
CA GLY A 213 22.87 13.42 8.05
C GLY A 213 23.21 11.94 8.24
N GLU A 214 23.91 11.58 9.33
CA GLU A 214 24.22 10.18 9.64
C GLU A 214 22.97 9.33 9.92
N LEU A 215 21.97 9.90 10.60
CA LEU A 215 20.69 9.21 10.85
C LEU A 215 19.93 9.01 9.53
N ASN A 216 19.86 10.06 8.69
CA ASN A 216 19.18 9.99 7.39
C ASN A 216 19.82 8.91 6.51
N LYS A 217 21.15 8.80 6.54
CA LYS A 217 21.90 7.77 5.83
C LYS A 217 21.52 6.37 6.30
N VAL A 218 21.56 6.11 7.61
CA VAL A 218 21.19 4.80 8.17
C VAL A 218 19.74 4.43 7.86
N ILE A 219 18.83 5.42 7.84
CA ILE A 219 17.43 5.20 7.44
C ILE A 219 17.33 4.80 5.96
N CYS A 220 18.06 5.47 5.07
CA CYS A 220 18.08 5.14 3.65
C CYS A 220 18.64 3.74 3.42
N GLU A 221 19.78 3.41 4.03
CA GLU A 221 20.39 2.07 3.98
C GLU A 221 19.41 0.99 4.47
N LEU A 222 18.69 1.25 5.58
CA LEU A 222 17.66 0.33 6.08
C LEU A 222 16.53 0.09 5.07
N ILE A 223 16.10 1.10 4.34
CA ILE A 223 15.01 0.95 3.37
C ILE A 223 15.50 0.18 2.14
N GLU A 224 16.70 0.48 1.65
CA GLU A 224 17.32 -0.20 0.51
C GLU A 224 17.61 -1.67 0.80
N ASP A 225 18.22 -1.97 1.95
CA ASP A 225 18.67 -3.32 2.33
C ASP A 225 17.52 -4.33 2.34
N PHE A 226 16.32 -3.88 2.71
CA PHE A 226 15.16 -4.75 2.75
C PHE A 226 14.46 -4.80 1.39
N SER A 227 14.60 -3.78 0.52
CA SER A 227 13.99 -3.73 -0.83
C SER A 227 12.50 -4.14 -0.87
N LEU A 228 11.82 -4.04 0.28
CA LEU A 228 10.45 -4.51 0.47
C LEU A 228 9.43 -3.48 -0.01
N VAL A 229 9.86 -2.24 -0.20
CA VAL A 229 8.96 -1.10 -0.43
C VAL A 229 9.07 -0.65 -1.87
N GLY A 230 8.22 -1.20 -2.72
CA GLY A 230 7.87 -0.61 -4.02
C GLY A 230 6.43 -0.14 -4.01
N PHE A 231 6.09 0.83 -4.86
CA PHE A 231 4.72 1.33 -5.00
C PHE A 231 4.19 1.16 -6.41
N SER A 232 2.93 0.72 -6.52
CA SER A 232 2.13 0.89 -7.73
C SER A 232 1.43 2.25 -7.72
N THR A 233 1.00 2.73 -8.88
CA THR A 233 0.37 4.04 -9.01
C THR A 233 -1.14 3.91 -9.16
N LEU A 234 -1.90 4.80 -8.50
CA LEU A 234 -3.36 4.75 -8.52
C LEU A 234 -4.01 6.12 -8.77
N SER A 235 -4.78 6.19 -9.85
CA SER A 235 -5.91 7.12 -10.00
C SER A 235 -7.20 6.32 -10.14
N VAL A 236 -8.11 6.47 -9.17
CA VAL A 236 -9.38 5.71 -9.13
C VAL A 236 -10.30 6.06 -10.31
N ALA A 237 -10.16 7.27 -10.87
CA ALA A 237 -10.93 7.71 -12.02
C ALA A 237 -10.44 7.08 -13.35
N ASP A 238 -9.21 6.56 -13.40
CA ASP A 238 -8.62 5.97 -14.59
C ASP A 238 -8.74 4.43 -14.58
N LYS A 239 -9.50 3.91 -15.54
CA LYS A 239 -9.70 2.47 -15.73
C LYS A 239 -8.40 1.72 -15.99
N HIS A 240 -7.43 2.33 -16.66
CA HIS A 240 -6.13 1.69 -16.93
C HIS A 240 -5.34 1.53 -15.64
N SER A 241 -5.24 2.60 -14.84
CA SER A 241 -4.59 2.56 -13.52
C SER A 241 -5.24 1.51 -12.61
N MET A 242 -6.58 1.46 -12.56
CA MET A 242 -7.31 0.42 -11.83
C MET A 242 -7.01 -1.00 -12.33
N ALA A 243 -6.93 -1.19 -13.65
CA ALA A 243 -6.61 -2.49 -14.25
C ALA A 243 -5.19 -2.95 -13.91
N THR A 244 -4.20 -2.06 -13.99
CA THR A 244 -2.81 -2.39 -13.67
C THR A 244 -2.66 -2.76 -12.20
N LEU A 245 -3.21 -1.95 -11.29
CA LEU A 245 -3.17 -2.25 -9.87
C LEU A 245 -3.87 -3.58 -9.54
N LEU A 246 -5.02 -3.86 -10.16
CA LEU A 246 -5.73 -5.13 -9.96
C LEU A 246 -4.87 -6.35 -10.33
N LYS A 247 -4.07 -6.26 -11.40
CA LYS A 247 -3.17 -7.36 -11.80
C LYS A 247 -2.16 -7.68 -10.71
N GLU A 248 -1.53 -6.67 -10.11
CA GLU A 248 -0.56 -6.86 -9.03
C GLU A 248 -1.23 -7.43 -7.77
N ILE A 249 -2.45 -6.99 -7.45
CA ILE A 249 -3.23 -7.53 -6.32
C ILE A 249 -3.60 -8.99 -6.57
N ASP A 250 -4.09 -9.33 -7.76
CA ASP A 250 -4.49 -10.70 -8.12
C ASP A 250 -3.29 -11.65 -8.18
N LYS A 251 -2.09 -11.14 -8.49
CA LYS A 251 -0.84 -11.87 -8.37
C LYS A 251 -0.46 -12.07 -6.90
N ALA A 252 -0.56 -11.03 -6.07
CA ALA A 252 -0.21 -11.07 -4.64
C ALA A 252 -1.11 -12.01 -3.82
N ASN A 253 -2.43 -11.99 -4.05
CA ASN A 253 -3.38 -12.89 -3.39
C ASN A 253 -3.50 -14.27 -4.08
N GLY A 254 -2.91 -14.43 -5.27
CA GLY A 254 -2.89 -15.67 -6.04
C GLY A 254 -4.18 -15.98 -6.82
N TYR A 255 -5.10 -15.01 -6.95
CA TYR A 255 -6.31 -15.14 -7.76
C TYR A 255 -6.01 -15.53 -9.21
N ILE A 256 -4.91 -14.99 -9.78
CA ILE A 256 -4.48 -15.30 -11.15
C ILE A 256 -4.20 -16.80 -11.36
N PHE A 257 -3.77 -17.52 -10.32
CA PHE A 257 -3.51 -18.96 -10.36
C PHE A 257 -4.73 -19.80 -9.99
N GLY A 258 -5.62 -19.26 -9.16
CA GLY A 258 -6.87 -19.91 -8.76
C GLY A 258 -7.93 -19.92 -9.86
N ALA A 259 -7.90 -18.95 -10.78
CA ALA A 259 -8.88 -18.78 -11.86
C ALA A 259 -8.66 -19.68 -13.09
N LEU A 260 -7.85 -20.73 -13.00
CA LEU A 260 -7.64 -21.73 -14.06
C LEU A 260 -8.87 -22.63 -14.35
N THR A 261 -10.04 -22.30 -13.82
CA THR A 261 -11.32 -22.95 -14.16
C THR A 261 -12.16 -22.06 -15.08
N ALA A 262 -12.18 -22.45 -16.37
CA ALA A 262 -13.10 -22.08 -17.45
C ALA A 262 -13.59 -20.62 -17.50
N GLY A 263 -12.92 -19.80 -18.31
CA GLY A 263 -13.43 -18.49 -18.76
C GLY A 263 -12.39 -17.37 -18.90
N ASN A 264 -11.20 -17.54 -18.31
CA ASN A 264 -10.23 -16.44 -18.12
C ASN A 264 -8.90 -16.62 -18.87
N GLU A 265 -8.89 -17.34 -20.00
CA GLU A 265 -7.67 -17.53 -20.80
C GLU A 265 -7.09 -16.19 -21.32
N GLU A 266 -7.92 -15.16 -21.49
CA GLU A 266 -7.46 -13.80 -21.86
C GLU A 266 -6.65 -13.10 -20.76
N ILE A 267 -6.82 -13.46 -19.49
CA ILE A 267 -6.09 -12.84 -18.36
C ILE A 267 -4.64 -13.35 -18.29
N LEU A 268 -4.39 -14.61 -18.68
CA LEU A 268 -3.05 -15.18 -18.71
C LEU A 268 -2.17 -14.54 -19.80
N LEU A 269 -2.77 -14.09 -20.91
CA LEU A 269 -2.07 -13.34 -21.96
C LEU A 269 -1.72 -11.90 -21.54
N ALA A 270 -2.42 -11.34 -20.55
CA ALA A 270 -2.11 -10.05 -19.96
C ALA A 270 -1.05 -10.11 -18.84
N ALA A 271 -0.57 -11.32 -18.51
CA ALA A 271 0.52 -11.59 -17.58
C ALA A 271 1.90 -11.53 -18.25
N ASP A 272 1.96 -11.22 -19.55
CA ASP A 272 3.21 -10.97 -20.24
C ASP A 272 3.63 -9.50 -20.04
N SER A 273 4.69 -9.34 -19.25
CA SER A 273 5.49 -8.13 -18.96
C SER A 273 4.77 -6.79 -18.76
N THR A 274 4.69 -6.34 -17.50
CA THR A 274 4.65 -4.90 -17.21
C THR A 274 5.60 -4.60 -16.06
N ASP A 275 6.69 -3.94 -16.42
CA ASP A 275 7.73 -3.40 -15.54
C ASP A 275 7.09 -2.26 -14.71
N MET A 276 7.18 -2.27 -13.38
CA MET A 276 6.64 -1.16 -12.54
C MET A 276 7.21 0.20 -12.99
N LEU A 277 8.43 0.19 -13.53
CA LEU A 277 9.09 1.35 -14.13
C LEU A 277 8.33 1.89 -15.35
N ASN A 278 7.81 1.03 -16.21
CA ASN A 278 7.00 1.43 -17.36
C ASN A 278 5.65 2.02 -16.92
N GLU A 279 5.02 1.44 -15.89
CA GLU A 279 3.78 1.97 -15.33
C GLU A 279 3.97 3.39 -14.78
N ALA A 280 5.02 3.62 -13.99
CA ALA A 280 5.30 4.92 -13.38
C ALA A 280 5.58 6.00 -14.44
N ARG A 281 6.31 5.65 -15.50
CA ARG A 281 6.58 6.55 -16.63
C ARG A 281 5.30 6.89 -17.40
N ASP A 282 4.50 5.88 -17.73
CA ASP A 282 3.21 6.08 -18.41
C ASP A 282 2.26 6.95 -17.58
N ALA A 283 2.24 6.77 -16.26
CA ALA A 283 1.46 7.60 -15.35
C ALA A 283 1.97 9.05 -15.33
N GLN A 284 3.28 9.26 -15.21
CA GLN A 284 3.89 10.59 -15.20
C GLN A 284 3.53 11.39 -16.47
N GLU A 285 3.66 10.76 -17.64
CA GLU A 285 3.28 11.37 -18.92
C GLU A 285 1.77 11.63 -19.00
N ARG A 286 0.94 10.64 -18.63
CA ARG A 286 -0.52 10.73 -18.73
C ARG A 286 -1.12 11.84 -17.88
N TYR A 287 -0.61 12.03 -16.66
CA TYR A 287 -1.12 13.02 -15.72
C TYR A 287 -0.37 14.36 -15.81
N GLY A 288 0.62 14.49 -16.69
CA GLY A 288 1.39 15.73 -16.86
C GLY A 288 2.16 16.11 -15.59
N ILE A 289 2.68 15.11 -14.88
CA ILE A 289 3.44 15.31 -13.65
C ILE A 289 4.84 15.79 -14.05
N LEU A 290 5.20 16.98 -13.57
CA LEU A 290 6.51 17.60 -13.82
C LEU A 290 7.47 17.28 -12.67
N ASN A 291 8.75 17.11 -12.98
CA ASN A 291 9.83 16.96 -12.02
C ASN A 291 10.95 17.97 -12.32
N ASP A 292 11.65 18.43 -11.28
CA ASP A 292 12.78 19.35 -11.42
C ASP A 292 14.06 18.57 -11.82
N ASP A 293 14.05 17.95 -13.01
CA ASP A 293 15.22 17.30 -13.62
C ASP A 293 16.24 18.35 -14.12
N ARG A 294 16.65 19.29 -13.26
CA ARG A 294 17.81 20.13 -13.51
C ARG A 294 19.09 19.31 -13.42
N THR A 295 19.43 18.63 -14.51
CA THR A 295 20.80 18.41 -15.02
C THR A 295 21.91 18.36 -13.96
N LYS A 296 21.78 17.45 -12.99
CA LYS A 296 22.87 17.00 -12.14
C LYS A 296 22.74 15.49 -12.03
N GLU A 297 22.96 14.80 -13.14
CA GLU A 297 23.56 13.47 -13.02
C GLU A 297 24.75 13.62 -12.05
N PRO A 298 24.79 12.90 -10.92
CA PRO A 298 26.05 12.76 -10.23
C PRO A 298 26.96 12.05 -11.23
N SER A 299 27.99 12.74 -11.70
CA SER A 299 29.03 12.25 -12.60
C SER A 299 29.87 11.14 -11.93
N GLY A 300 29.23 10.06 -11.47
CA GLY A 300 29.81 9.15 -10.48
C GLY A 300 29.23 7.73 -10.46
N SER A 301 28.26 7.38 -11.31
CA SER A 301 27.81 5.99 -11.43
C SER A 301 28.92 5.08 -11.97
N GLU A 302 29.70 5.54 -12.96
CA GLU A 302 30.90 4.83 -13.45
C GLU A 302 32.03 4.78 -12.41
N SER A 303 32.21 5.84 -11.60
CA SER A 303 33.27 5.87 -10.59
C SER A 303 32.97 4.99 -9.38
N ARG A 304 31.68 4.74 -9.09
CA ARG A 304 31.25 3.85 -8.00
C ARG A 304 31.45 2.38 -8.35
N LEU A 305 31.13 1.98 -9.58
CA LEU A 305 31.41 0.62 -10.08
C LEU A 305 32.92 0.33 -10.07
N SER A 306 33.76 1.29 -10.50
CA SER A 306 35.21 1.13 -10.42
C SER A 306 35.70 1.04 -8.98
N SER A 307 35.15 1.84 -8.06
CA SER A 307 35.51 1.80 -6.64
C SER A 307 35.10 0.50 -5.93
N MET A 308 34.00 -0.13 -6.35
CA MET A 308 33.56 -1.43 -5.84
C MET A 308 34.43 -2.57 -6.37
N ILE A 309 34.81 -2.53 -7.65
CA ILE A 309 35.74 -3.50 -8.26
C ILE A 309 37.12 -3.40 -7.59
N ASP A 310 37.59 -2.19 -7.26
CA ASP A 310 38.87 -2.00 -6.57
C ASP A 310 38.81 -2.45 -5.10
N LYS A 311 37.68 -2.24 -4.40
CA LYS A 311 37.48 -2.76 -3.04
C LYS A 311 37.39 -4.30 -3.01
N LEU A 312 36.81 -4.93 -4.03
CA LEU A 312 36.74 -6.40 -4.14
C LEU A 312 38.12 -7.02 -4.43
N LYS A 313 39.00 -6.35 -5.18
CA LYS A 313 40.37 -6.81 -5.44
C LYS A 313 41.31 -6.73 -4.22
N ILE A 314 40.99 -5.89 -3.24
CA ILE A 314 41.80 -5.77 -2.02
C ILE A 314 41.53 -6.96 -1.06
N VAL A 315 40.33 -7.54 -1.09
CA VAL A 315 39.96 -8.65 -0.19
C VAL A 315 40.58 -10.00 -0.61
N GLU A 316 40.95 -10.18 -1.89
CA GLU A 316 41.59 -11.42 -2.36
C GLU A 316 43.09 -11.53 -2.02
N ASN A 317 43.77 -10.44 -1.63
CA ASN A 317 45.22 -10.44 -1.40
C ASN A 317 45.65 -10.63 0.07
N ASP A 318 44.72 -10.68 1.02
CA ASP A 318 45.02 -10.84 2.46
C ASP A 318 44.67 -12.23 3.02
N VAL A 319 44.56 -13.26 2.16
CA VAL A 319 44.44 -14.66 2.58
C VAL A 319 45.50 -15.53 1.91
N VAL A 320 46.76 -15.40 2.35
CA VAL A 320 47.79 -16.47 2.39
C VAL A 320 48.68 -16.26 3.62
#